data_AF-A0A4P6M7K7-F1
#
_entry.id   AF-A0A4P6M7K7-F1
#
_cell.length_a   1.000
_cell.length_b   1.000
_cell.length_c   1.000
_cell.angle_alpha   90.00
_cell.angle_beta   90.00
_cell.angle_gamma   90.00
#
_symmetry.space_group_name_H-M   'P 1'
#
loop_
_entity.id
_entity.type
_entity.pdbx_description
1 polymer ?
#
loop_
_entity_poly.entity_id
_entity_poly.type
_entity_poly.pdbx_seq_one_letter_code
_entity_poly.pdbx_strand_id
1 'polypeptide(L)'
;MAHGAGLSVIFPAWMKYVYHYDIDIFVQYAVRVWNVEQDFYDKEKTALAGIACLENFYRSMGLPVRLHEIGIGEDSFELIAQKCRKFDEVKETVGNFAILGKDDIVNILKLAQ
;
A
#
# COMPACT_ATOMS: atom_id res chain seq x y z
N MET A 1 -12.65 -9.53 -10.35
CA MET A 1 -12.66 -8.70 -9.12
C MET A 1 -13.08 -7.30 -9.51
N ALA A 2 -13.93 -6.64 -8.71
CA ALA A 2 -14.23 -5.22 -8.90
C ALA A 2 -12.97 -4.38 -8.63
N HIS A 3 -12.70 -3.38 -9.47
CA HIS A 3 -11.46 -2.59 -9.40
C HIS A 3 -11.21 -1.99 -8.00
N GLY A 4 -12.27 -1.52 -7.32
CA GLY A 4 -12.17 -0.93 -5.98
C GLY A 4 -11.78 -1.91 -4.87
N ALA A 5 -12.18 -3.19 -4.97
CA ALA A 5 -11.85 -4.20 -3.95
C ALA A 5 -10.37 -4.62 -4.00
N GLY A 6 -9.74 -4.57 -5.18
CA GLY A 6 -8.31 -4.80 -5.30
C GLY A 6 -7.49 -3.65 -4.72
N LEU A 7 -7.96 -2.41 -4.93
CA LEU A 7 -7.32 -1.21 -4.39
C LEU A 7 -7.39 -1.16 -2.86
N SER A 8 -8.51 -1.54 -2.24
CA SER A 8 -8.64 -1.53 -0.78
C SER A 8 -7.67 -2.49 -0.07
N VAL A 9 -7.25 -3.56 -0.76
CA VAL A 9 -6.24 -4.51 -0.26
C VAL A 9 -4.81 -3.98 -0.47
N ILE A 10 -4.49 -3.55 -1.70
CA ILE A 10 -3.10 -3.24 -2.06
C ILE A 10 -2.67 -1.85 -1.58
N PHE A 11 -3.56 -0.86 -1.60
CA PHE A 11 -3.17 0.53 -1.40
C PHE A 11 -2.59 0.80 0.00
N PRO A 12 -3.18 0.31 1.11
CA PRO A 12 -2.56 0.48 2.44
C PRO A 12 -1.20 -0.21 2.57
N ALA A 13 -1.04 -1.40 1.98
CA ALA A 13 0.23 -2.12 1.97
C ALA A 13 1.31 -1.40 1.16
N TRP A 14 0.93 -0.84 0.00
CA TRP A 14 1.80 0.03 -0.79
C TRP A 14 2.21 1.26 0.03
N MET A 15 1.29 1.94 0.72
CA MET A 15 1.61 3.08 1.59
C MET A 15 2.59 2.70 2.70
N LYS A 16 2.39 1.56 3.38
CA LYS A 16 3.34 1.03 4.39
C LYS A 16 4.70 0.72 3.79
N TYR A 17 4.76 0.35 2.52
CA TYR A 17 6.04 0.11 1.86
C TYR A 17 6.75 1.42 1.51
N VAL A 18 6.03 2.43 1.01
CA VAL A 18 6.68 3.61 0.40
C VAL A 18 6.73 4.85 1.30
N TYR A 19 6.11 4.86 2.49
CA TYR A 19 6.00 6.10 3.28
C TYR A 19 7.34 6.77 3.61
N HIS A 20 8.41 5.99 3.70
CA HIS A 20 9.75 6.49 3.99
C HIS A 20 10.36 7.29 2.83
N TYR A 21 9.85 7.18 1.60
CA TYR A 21 10.32 7.98 0.46
C TYR A 21 10.06 9.48 0.67
N ASP A 22 8.91 9.82 1.26
CA ASP A 22 8.58 11.19 1.65
C ASP A 22 7.58 11.15 2.81
N ILE A 23 8.11 11.00 4.02
CA ILE A 23 7.31 10.85 5.23
C ILE A 23 6.41 12.07 5.51
N ASP A 24 6.82 13.26 5.07
CA ASP A 24 6.10 14.50 5.34
C ASP A 24 4.78 14.57 4.57
N ILE A 25 4.71 13.98 3.36
CA ILE A 25 3.45 13.81 2.63
C ILE A 25 2.49 12.88 3.40
N PHE A 26 3.00 11.80 4.01
CA PHE A 26 2.16 10.87 4.77
C PHE A 26 1.71 11.44 6.13
N VAL A 27 2.57 12.21 6.80
CA VAL A 27 2.19 12.98 8.00
C VAL A 27 1.09 13.98 7.63
N GLN A 28 1.28 14.74 6.55
CA GLN A 28 0.28 15.70 6.08
C GLN A 28 -1.05 15.02 5.75
N TYR A 29 -1.00 13.87 5.07
CA TYR A 29 -2.17 13.05 4.78
C TYR A 29 -2.90 12.62 6.07
N ALA A 30 -2.16 12.07 7.04
CA ALA A 30 -2.72 11.62 8.32
C ALA A 30 -3.44 12.76 9.05
N VAL A 31 -2.80 13.93 9.15
CA VAL A 31 -3.35 15.09 9.85
C VAL A 31 -4.53 15.70 9.10
N ARG A 32 -4.40 15.94 7.79
CA ARG A 32 -5.40 16.73 7.04
C ARG A 32 -6.62 15.92 6.60
N VAL A 33 -6.46 14.63 6.34
CA VAL A 33 -7.55 13.76 5.84
C VAL A 33 -8.21 13.02 6.99
N TRP A 34 -7.41 12.51 7.93
CA TRP A 34 -7.90 11.66 9.02
C TRP A 34 -7.93 12.35 10.37
N ASN A 35 -7.51 13.61 10.46
CA ASN A 35 -7.47 14.37 11.70
C ASN A 35 -6.67 13.67 12.81
N VAL A 36 -5.63 12.93 12.41
CA VAL A 36 -4.66 12.33 13.32
C VAL A 36 -3.88 13.45 14.00
N GLU A 37 -3.74 13.38 15.32
CA GLU A 37 -2.89 14.31 16.07
C GLU A 37 -1.43 14.11 15.67
N GLN A 38 -0.77 15.21 15.27
CA GLN A 38 0.61 15.14 14.81
C GLN A 38 1.57 14.95 15.99
N ASP A 39 2.35 13.87 15.94
CA ASP A 39 3.49 13.68 16.82
C ASP A 39 4.73 14.34 16.18
N PHE A 40 5.14 15.48 16.75
CA PHE A 40 6.29 16.26 16.26
C PHE A 40 7.64 15.60 16.54
N TYR A 41 7.68 14.59 17.41
CA TYR A 41 8.88 13.83 17.74
C TYR A 41 8.94 12.49 16.98
N ASP A 42 7.78 12.00 16.50
CA ASP A 42 7.66 10.74 15.77
C ASP A 42 6.73 10.88 14.54
N LYS A 43 7.33 11.33 13.44
CA LYS A 43 6.64 11.44 12.14
C LYS A 43 6.14 10.08 11.63
N GLU A 44 6.89 9.01 11.90
CA GLU A 44 6.57 7.66 11.44
C GLU A 44 5.31 7.14 12.08
N LYS A 45 5.18 7.29 13.40
CA LYS A 45 3.95 7.00 14.14
C LYS A 45 2.76 7.78 13.58
N THR A 46 2.93 9.06 13.27
CA THR A 46 1.85 9.87 12.69
C THR A 46 1.45 9.37 11.30
N ALA A 47 2.42 9.08 10.42
CA ALA A 47 2.18 8.56 9.08
C ALA A 47 1.47 7.19 9.12
N LEU A 48 1.96 6.26 9.95
CA LEU A 48 1.38 4.93 10.11
C LEU A 48 -0.03 4.98 10.69
N ALA A 49 -0.32 5.91 11.62
CA ALA A 49 -1.67 6.13 12.13
C ALA A 49 -2.63 6.56 11.02
N GLY A 50 -2.21 7.46 10.11
CA GLY A 50 -3.00 7.84 8.95
C GLY A 50 -3.28 6.67 7.99
N ILE A 51 -2.29 5.80 7.76
CA ILE A 51 -2.47 4.58 6.95
C ILE A 51 -3.45 3.62 7.63
N ALA A 52 -3.39 3.47 8.95
CA ALA A 52 -4.32 2.65 9.71
C ALA A 52 -5.76 3.18 9.65
N CYS A 53 -5.96 4.51 9.66
CA CYS A 53 -7.28 5.12 9.45
C CYS A 53 -7.88 4.72 8.10
N LEU A 54 -7.07 4.67 7.03
CA LEU A 54 -7.53 4.23 5.71
C LEU A 54 -7.94 2.75 5.69
N GLU A 55 -7.16 1.86 6.31
CA GLU A 55 -7.55 0.45 6.44
C GLU A 55 -8.88 0.29 7.19
N ASN A 56 -9.02 1.01 8.31
CA ASN A 56 -10.24 0.98 9.11
C ASN A 56 -11.45 1.53 8.33
N PHE A 57 -11.26 2.56 7.51
CA PHE A 57 -12.30 3.07 6.62
C PHE A 57 -12.75 2.02 5.61
N TYR A 58 -11.83 1.33 4.94
CA TYR A 58 -12.19 0.23 4.03
C TYR A 58 -12.92 -0.90 4.75
N ARG A 59 -12.43 -1.33 5.92
CA ARG A 59 -13.13 -2.34 6.75
C ARG A 59 -14.53 -1.90 7.15
N SER A 60 -14.72 -0.63 7.50
CA SER A 60 -16.04 -0.08 7.87
C SER A 60 -17.06 -0.12 6.73
N MET A 61 -16.61 -0.13 5.48
CA MET A 61 -17.45 -0.28 4.28
C MET A 61 -17.65 -1.75 3.87
N GLY A 62 -17.10 -2.70 4.62
CA GLY A 62 -17.14 -4.13 4.29
C GLY A 62 -16.20 -4.53 3.15
N LEU A 63 -15.20 -3.69 2.83
CA LEU A 63 -14.20 -4.03 1.82
C LEU A 63 -13.07 -4.87 2.43
N PRO A 64 -12.51 -5.82 1.66
CA PRO A 64 -11.32 -6.54 2.08
C PRO A 64 -10.12 -5.59 2.11
N VAL A 65 -9.23 -5.81 3.05
CA VAL A 65 -7.93 -5.11 3.18
C VAL A 65 -6.76 -6.07 3.25
N ARG A 66 -7.01 -7.38 3.10
CA ARG A 66 -5.98 -8.43 3.02
C ARG A 66 -6.19 -9.34 1.82
N LEU A 67 -5.10 -9.86 1.26
CA LEU A 67 -5.12 -10.77 0.11
C LEU A 67 -5.77 -12.11 0.47
N HIS A 68 -5.58 -12.61 1.70
CA HIS A 68 -6.23 -13.84 2.12
C HIS A 68 -7.77 -13.72 2.18
N GLU A 69 -8.32 -12.52 2.42
CA GLU A 69 -9.78 -12.27 2.48
C GLU A 69 -10.45 -12.43 1.11
N ILE A 70 -9.66 -12.40 0.03
CA ILE A 70 -10.10 -12.59 -1.36
C ILE A 70 -9.53 -13.87 -1.99
N GLY A 71 -8.96 -14.77 -1.17
CA GLY A 71 -8.47 -16.07 -1.61
C GLY A 71 -7.16 -16.04 -2.39
N ILE A 72 -6.34 -15.00 -2.22
CA ILE A 72 -4.99 -14.93 -2.81
C ILE A 72 -3.97 -15.34 -1.74
N GLY A 73 -3.17 -16.35 -2.07
CA GLY A 73 -2.06 -16.84 -1.26
C GLY A 73 -0.70 -16.37 -1.76
N GLU A 74 0.32 -16.60 -0.94
CA GLU A 74 1.72 -16.25 -1.24
C GLU A 74 2.26 -16.96 -2.49
N ASP A 75 1.75 -18.15 -2.80
CA ASP A 75 2.07 -18.93 -4.01
C ASP A 75 1.78 -18.16 -5.31
N SER A 76 0.89 -17.17 -5.25
CA SER A 76 0.50 -16.34 -6.39
C SER A 76 1.32 -15.06 -6.52
N PHE A 77 2.14 -14.69 -5.52
CA PHE A 77 2.77 -13.36 -5.47
C PHE A 77 3.75 -13.12 -6.60
N GLU A 78 4.59 -14.10 -6.90
CA GLU A 78 5.55 -14.03 -8.01
C GLU A 78 4.85 -13.80 -9.35
N LEU A 79 3.74 -14.51 -9.58
CA LEU A 79 2.95 -14.37 -10.80
C LEU A 79 2.27 -13.00 -10.89
N ILE A 80 1.74 -12.49 -9.76
CA ILE A 80 1.13 -11.16 -9.70
C ILE A 80 2.19 -10.08 -9.97
N ALA A 81 3.36 -10.18 -9.32
CA ALA A 81 4.47 -9.26 -9.51
C ALA A 81 4.92 -9.22 -10.99
N GLN A 82 5.09 -10.38 -11.64
CA GLN A 82 5.42 -10.46 -13.07
C GLN A 82 4.35 -9.84 -13.98
N LYS A 83 3.07 -9.93 -13.60
CA LYS A 83 1.95 -9.39 -14.38
C LYS A 83 1.71 -7.90 -14.15
N CYS A 84 2.36 -7.25 -13.18
CA CYS A 84 2.28 -5.80 -13.01
C CYS A 84 2.76 -5.12 -14.31
N ARG A 85 1.83 -4.41 -14.95
CA ARG A 85 1.91 -4.02 -16.36
C ARG A 85 2.93 -2.91 -16.59
N LYS A 86 4.21 -3.27 -16.75
CA LYS A 86 5.28 -2.51 -17.42
C LYS A 86 6.66 -3.21 -17.40
N PHE A 87 6.72 -4.54 -17.45
CA PHE A 87 7.93 -5.20 -17.98
C PHE A 87 7.96 -5.01 -19.50
N ASP A 88 8.12 -3.76 -19.92
CA ASP A 88 8.67 -3.43 -21.23
C ASP A 88 10.15 -3.83 -21.14
N GLU A 89 10.70 -4.51 -22.16
CA GLU A 89 12.02 -5.18 -22.13
C GLU A 89 13.21 -4.27 -21.73
N VAL A 90 12.96 -2.97 -21.57
CA VAL A 90 13.94 -1.90 -21.29
C VAL A 90 13.88 -1.38 -19.84
N LYS A 91 12.74 -1.47 -19.14
CA LYS A 91 12.58 -0.94 -17.77
C LYS A 91 11.80 -1.92 -16.90
N GLU A 92 12.51 -2.68 -16.08
CA GLU A 92 11.97 -3.62 -15.10
C GLU A 92 11.37 -2.94 -13.85
N THR A 93 10.72 -1.77 -14.01
CA THR A 93 10.23 -0.95 -12.89
C THR A 93 8.88 -0.27 -13.16
N VAL A 94 8.13 0.02 -12.09
CA VAL A 94 6.85 0.72 -12.11
C VAL A 94 6.79 1.84 -11.07
N GLY A 95 5.81 2.73 -11.20
CA GLY A 95 5.56 3.82 -10.26
C GLY A 95 6.26 5.14 -10.61
N ASN A 96 5.73 6.23 -10.05
CA ASN A 96 6.28 7.59 -10.21
C ASN A 96 6.66 8.21 -8.86
N PHE A 97 5.89 7.91 -7.80
CA PHE A 97 6.19 8.37 -6.44
C PHE A 97 7.39 7.60 -5.85
N ALA A 98 7.34 6.28 -5.95
CA ALA A 98 8.46 5.38 -5.73
C ALA A 98 8.65 4.55 -7.01
N ILE A 99 9.91 4.36 -7.41
CA ILE A 99 10.27 3.46 -8.51
C ILE A 99 10.45 2.07 -7.90
N LEU A 100 9.59 1.12 -8.31
CA LEU A 100 9.46 -0.20 -7.70
C LEU A 100 9.82 -1.27 -8.73
N GLY A 101 10.76 -2.15 -8.37
CA GLY A 101 11.08 -3.36 -9.11
C GLY A 101 10.22 -4.55 -8.69
N LYS A 102 10.47 -5.71 -9.30
CA LYS A 102 9.71 -6.94 -9.04
C LYS A 102 9.69 -7.33 -7.55
N ASP A 103 10.84 -7.29 -6.89
CA ASP A 103 10.98 -7.68 -5.48
C ASP A 103 10.20 -6.74 -4.55
N ASP A 104 10.15 -5.44 -4.88
CA ASP A 104 9.35 -4.47 -4.15
C ASP A 104 7.86 -4.82 -4.23
N ILE A 105 7.38 -5.22 -5.43
CA ILE A 105 5.99 -5.64 -5.60
C ILE A 105 5.69 -6.89 -4.76
N VAL A 106 6.59 -7.87 -4.72
CA VAL A 106 6.43 -9.05 -3.85
C VAL A 106 6.38 -8.65 -2.38
N ASN A 107 7.22 -7.73 -1.93
CA ASN A 107 7.21 -7.24 -0.54
C ASN A 107 5.93 -6.46 -0.21
N ILE A 108 5.40 -5.68 -1.14
CA ILE A 108 4.09 -5.02 -1.01
C ILE A 108 2.97 -6.06 -0.89
N LEU A 109 3.00 -7.12 -1.71
CA LEU A 109 2.01 -8.21 -1.61
C LEU A 109 2.09 -8.92 -0.25
N LYS A 110 3.30 -9.14 0.29
CA LYS A 110 3.48 -9.68 1.66
C LYS A 110 2.92 -8.77 2.73
N LEU A 111 3.07 -7.44 2.60
CA LEU A 111 2.46 -6.47 3.52
C LEU A 111 0.92 -6.42 3.42
N ALA A 112 0.39 -6.83 2.26
CA ALA A 112 -1.05 -6.95 2.02
C ALA A 112 -1.60 -8.34 2.40
N GLN A 113 -0.75 -9.27 2.86
CA GLN A 113 -1.17 -10.64 3.15
C GLN A 113 -2.10 -10.70 4.35
#